data_AF-A0AA38G9I4-F1
#
_entry.id   AF-A0AA38G9I4-F1
#
_cell.length_a   1.000
_cell.length_b   1.000
_cell.length_c   1.000
_cell.angle_alpha   90.00
_cell.angle_beta   90.00
_cell.angle_gamma   90.00
#
_symmetry.space_group_name_H-M   'P 1'
#
loop_
_entity.id
_entity.type
_entity.pdbx_description
1 polymer ?
#
loop_
_entity_poly.entity_id
_entity_poly.type
_entity_poly.pdbx_seq_one_letter_code
_entity_poly.pdbx_strand_id
1 'polypeptide(L)'
;MEGGQSMKRKRETQFSTSEVHEKEEENDGINSWIGGEIIMGACDLILGIEQELVQDLSSLNFGLPVAYVYNPLVYAWEMHEQYVRKYGGRRVEVLLVGMNPGPFGMAQTGVPFGDNIIVRDFLKISGKVDSPSATHPKRQIYGLDCPRREVSGQRLWGWAEKQFHCAEKFLNRFWIHNYCPLLFMEASGKNRTPDKLPANERELLETCCNKALIATINLIQPRLVVGV
;
A
#
# COMPACT_ATOMS: atom_id res chain seq x y z
N MET A 1 -26.93 62.35 63.18
CA MET A 1 -27.61 61.08 62.87
C MET A 1 -27.16 60.67 61.49
N GLU A 2 -26.57 59.47 61.39
CA GLU A 2 -26.45 58.57 60.23
C GLU A 2 -25.95 59.15 58.89
N GLY A 3 -24.97 58.58 58.19
CA GLY A 3 -24.28 57.30 58.28
C GLY A 3 -23.39 57.11 57.04
N GLY A 4 -22.43 56.16 57.10
CA GLY A 4 -21.73 55.40 56.05
C GLY A 4 -21.27 56.06 54.73
N GLN A 5 -20.24 55.63 54.02
CA GLN A 5 -19.33 54.50 54.13
C GLN A 5 -18.10 54.82 53.25
N SER A 6 -16.93 54.48 53.77
CA SER A 6 -15.66 54.11 53.12
C SER A 6 -15.62 54.00 51.58
N MET A 7 -14.67 54.70 50.95
CA MET A 7 -13.97 54.18 49.76
C MET A 7 -12.48 54.58 49.78
N LYS A 8 -11.63 53.59 50.07
CA LYS A 8 -10.18 53.61 49.85
C LYS A 8 -9.87 53.33 48.38
N ARG A 9 -8.89 54.03 47.80
CA ARG A 9 -7.91 53.55 46.79
C ARG A 9 -6.87 54.67 46.61
N LYS A 10 -5.68 54.55 47.21
CA LYS A 10 -4.46 53.80 46.82
C LYS A 10 -3.66 54.50 45.72
N ARG A 11 -2.45 54.88 46.15
CA ARG A 11 -1.34 55.53 45.45
C ARG A 11 -0.93 54.79 44.18
N GLU A 12 -0.62 55.58 43.16
CA GLU A 12 0.17 55.20 42.00
C GLU A 12 1.59 54.86 42.45
N THR A 13 2.07 53.69 42.04
CA THR A 13 3.50 53.35 42.01
C THR A 13 3.76 52.71 40.67
N GLN A 14 4.55 53.41 39.85
CA GLN A 14 5.19 52.88 38.64
C GLN A 14 6.02 51.66 39.02
N PHE A 15 5.76 50.54 38.34
CA PHE A 15 6.72 49.44 38.22
C PHE A 15 6.89 49.14 36.74
N SER A 16 8.12 49.39 36.28
CA SER A 16 8.65 48.97 34.99
C SER A 16 8.79 47.44 35.01
N THR A 17 7.99 46.75 34.22
CA THR A 17 8.22 45.34 33.89
C THR A 17 8.82 45.28 32.49
N SER A 18 10.13 45.04 32.43
CA SER A 18 10.79 44.52 31.24
C SER A 18 10.19 43.15 30.93
N GLU A 19 9.42 43.07 29.84
CA GLU A 19 8.96 41.80 29.28
C GLU A 19 10.18 40.99 28.82
N VAL A 20 10.49 39.94 29.57
CA VAL A 20 11.33 38.85 29.09
C VAL A 20 10.45 38.08 28.10
N HIS A 21 10.68 38.29 26.81
CA HIS A 21 10.20 37.37 25.78
C HIS A 21 10.92 36.03 25.97
N GLU A 22 10.32 35.14 26.76
CA GLU A 22 10.55 33.70 26.60
C GLU A 22 10.03 33.34 25.21
N LYS A 23 10.95 33.20 24.27
CA LYS A 23 10.69 32.41 23.08
C LYS A 23 10.49 30.99 23.57
N GLU A 24 9.24 30.56 23.66
CA GLU A 24 8.92 29.13 23.54
C GLU A 24 9.47 28.70 22.18
N GLU A 25 10.64 28.07 22.18
CA GLU A 25 11.06 27.23 21.09
C GLU A 25 10.02 26.11 21.01
N GLU A 26 9.11 26.26 20.06
CA GLU A 26 8.28 25.19 19.52
C GLU A 26 9.26 24.12 19.04
N ASN A 27 9.60 23.20 19.93
CA ASN A 27 10.39 22.02 19.63
C ASN A 27 9.47 21.10 18.84
N ASP A 28 9.32 21.40 17.54
CA ASP A 28 8.74 20.50 16.56
C ASP A 28 9.53 19.20 16.62
N GLY A 29 8.96 18.22 17.33
CA GLY A 29 9.44 16.84 17.40
C GLY A 29 9.37 16.10 16.06
N ILE A 30 9.47 16.82 14.94
CA ILE A 30 9.66 16.33 13.57
C ILE A 30 11.17 16.29 13.29
N ASN A 31 11.97 15.76 14.21
CA ASN A 31 13.38 15.49 13.95
C ASN A 31 13.53 14.12 13.28
N SER A 32 13.76 14.20 11.97
CA SER A 32 14.45 13.25 11.07
C SER A 32 13.96 11.80 11.02
N TRP A 33 12.81 11.55 10.38
CA TRP A 33 12.60 10.23 9.77
C TRP A 33 13.35 10.19 8.43
N ILE A 34 14.47 9.46 8.38
CA ILE A 34 15.25 9.27 7.14
C ILE A 34 14.60 8.14 6.35
N GLY A 35 13.67 8.51 5.46
CA GLY A 35 13.02 7.56 4.58
C GLY A 35 13.91 7.01 3.49
N GLY A 36 13.65 5.75 3.11
CA GLY A 36 14.38 5.09 2.04
C GLY A 36 15.69 4.43 2.47
N GLU A 37 15.91 4.28 3.78
CA GLU A 37 17.01 3.45 4.29
C GLU A 37 16.85 2.01 3.77
N ILE A 38 17.88 1.52 3.07
CA ILE A 38 17.90 0.17 2.51
C ILE A 38 18.04 -0.83 3.67
N ILE A 39 17.13 -1.79 3.73
CA ILE A 39 17.22 -2.91 4.66
C ILE A 39 17.93 -4.04 3.90
N MET A 40 19.17 -4.34 4.30
CA MET A 40 19.97 -5.38 3.63
C MET A 40 19.23 -6.72 3.64
N GLY A 41 19.08 -7.33 2.45
CA GLY A 41 18.37 -8.60 2.28
C GLY A 41 16.85 -8.53 2.36
N ALA A 42 16.25 -7.36 2.62
CA ALA A 42 14.78 -7.28 2.75
C ALA A 42 14.03 -7.67 1.49
N CYS A 43 14.55 -7.38 0.29
CA CYS A 43 13.91 -7.82 -0.94
C CYS A 43 13.80 -9.36 -0.99
N ASP A 44 14.86 -10.09 -0.63
CA ASP A 44 14.83 -11.56 -0.60
C ASP A 44 13.83 -12.08 0.44
N LEU A 45 13.76 -11.42 1.60
CA LEU A 45 12.81 -11.78 2.65
C LEU A 45 11.36 -11.50 2.23
N ILE A 46 11.07 -10.36 1.60
CA ILE A 46 9.73 -10.04 1.07
C ILE A 46 9.32 -11.07 0.03
N LEU A 47 10.19 -11.35 -0.95
CA LEU A 47 9.90 -12.34 -1.99
C LEU A 47 9.72 -13.74 -1.40
N GLY A 48 10.48 -14.10 -0.35
CA GLY A 48 10.30 -15.33 0.39
C GLY A 48 8.94 -15.42 1.11
N ILE A 49 8.50 -14.34 1.76
CA ILE A 49 7.17 -14.24 2.38
C ILE A 49 6.08 -14.43 1.31
N GLU A 50 6.23 -13.80 0.15
CA GLU A 50 5.27 -13.91 -0.96
C GLU A 50 5.25 -15.32 -1.58
N GLN A 51 6.40 -15.98 -1.68
CA GLN A 51 6.49 -17.38 -2.12
C GLN A 51 5.81 -18.33 -1.13
N GLU A 52 6.02 -18.14 0.17
CA GLU A 52 5.33 -18.90 1.21
C GLU A 52 3.81 -18.67 1.15
N LEU A 53 3.38 -17.41 0.97
CA LEU A 53 1.97 -17.08 0.77
C LEU A 53 1.40 -17.77 -0.47
N VAL A 54 2.11 -17.78 -1.60
CA VAL A 54 1.70 -18.49 -2.82
C VAL A 54 1.52 -19.97 -2.55
N GLN A 55 2.42 -20.60 -1.80
CA GLN A 55 2.33 -22.01 -1.42
C GLN A 55 1.11 -22.27 -0.52
N ASP A 56 0.94 -21.49 0.55
CA ASP A 56 -0.18 -21.58 1.49
C ASP A 56 -1.52 -21.47 0.72
N LEU A 57 -1.64 -20.49 -0.17
CA LEU A 57 -2.84 -20.24 -0.97
C LEU A 57 -3.12 -21.32 -2.03
N SER A 58 -2.08 -21.99 -2.53
CA SER A 58 -2.24 -23.05 -3.55
C SER A 58 -2.99 -24.28 -3.04
N SER A 59 -3.06 -24.45 -1.72
CA SER A 59 -3.80 -25.53 -1.06
C SER A 59 -5.30 -25.25 -0.89
N LEU A 60 -5.72 -23.99 -1.08
CA LEU A 60 -7.09 -23.57 -0.86
C LEU A 60 -7.98 -23.90 -2.08
N ASN A 61 -9.23 -24.26 -1.79
CA ASN A 61 -10.25 -24.50 -2.80
C ASN A 61 -11.39 -23.52 -2.61
N PHE A 62 -11.87 -22.95 -3.71
CA PHE A 62 -12.95 -21.97 -3.71
C PHE A 62 -14.14 -22.52 -4.48
N GLY A 63 -15.27 -22.66 -3.80
CA GLY A 63 -16.50 -23.18 -4.35
C GLY A 63 -17.24 -22.17 -5.22
N LEU A 64 -18.36 -22.61 -5.81
CA LEU A 64 -19.24 -21.73 -6.55
C LEU A 64 -19.70 -20.55 -5.66
N PRO A 65 -19.78 -19.33 -6.21
CA PRO A 65 -19.73 -19.01 -7.64
C PRO A 65 -18.33 -18.69 -8.18
N VAL A 66 -17.24 -18.92 -7.43
CA VAL A 66 -15.88 -18.80 -7.97
C VAL A 66 -15.67 -19.89 -9.02
N ALA A 67 -15.26 -19.48 -10.22
CA ALA A 67 -15.01 -20.37 -11.35
C ALA A 67 -13.56 -20.26 -11.87
N TYR A 68 -12.91 -19.11 -11.65
CA TYR A 68 -11.52 -18.87 -12.03
C TYR A 68 -10.81 -18.14 -10.89
N VAL A 69 -9.58 -18.57 -10.60
CA VAL A 69 -8.70 -17.96 -9.62
C VAL A 69 -7.36 -17.69 -10.30
N TYR A 70 -6.93 -16.43 -10.33
CA TYR A 70 -5.64 -16.04 -10.87
C TYR A 70 -4.71 -15.63 -9.73
N ASN A 71 -3.44 -16.03 -9.83
CA ASN A 71 -2.38 -15.57 -8.94
C ASN A 71 -1.23 -14.93 -9.77
N PRO A 72 -1.19 -13.60 -9.92
CA PRO A 72 -0.12 -12.90 -10.65
C PRO A 72 1.25 -13.05 -9.99
N LEU A 73 1.34 -13.41 -8.70
CA LEU A 73 2.63 -13.76 -8.09
C LEU A 73 3.19 -15.10 -8.62
N VAL A 74 2.42 -15.85 -9.41
CA VAL A 74 2.91 -17.04 -10.13
C VAL A 74 3.29 -16.67 -11.56
N TYR A 75 2.33 -16.20 -12.36
CA TYR A 75 2.55 -16.03 -13.80
C TYR A 75 3.16 -14.67 -14.18
N ALA A 76 3.15 -13.66 -13.31
CA ALA A 76 3.77 -12.35 -13.52
C ALA A 76 4.96 -12.11 -12.57
N TRP A 77 5.56 -13.18 -12.05
CA TRP A 77 6.62 -13.11 -11.04
C TRP A 77 7.81 -12.26 -11.45
N GLU A 78 8.28 -12.39 -12.70
CA GLU A 78 9.44 -11.62 -13.18
C GLU A 78 9.24 -10.10 -13.03
N MET A 79 8.04 -9.63 -13.36
CA MET A 79 7.68 -8.21 -13.23
C MET A 79 7.51 -7.81 -11.76
N HIS A 80 6.89 -8.69 -10.96
CA HIS A 80 6.68 -8.44 -9.54
C HIS A 80 8.00 -8.38 -8.77
N GLU A 81 8.92 -9.30 -9.03
CA GLU A 81 10.26 -9.31 -8.44
C GLU A 81 11.01 -8.03 -8.76
N GLN A 82 10.95 -7.54 -10.00
CA GLN A 82 11.55 -6.25 -10.35
C GLN A 82 10.98 -5.09 -9.53
N TYR A 83 9.65 -5.07 -9.30
CA TYR A 83 9.02 -4.07 -8.44
C TYR A 83 9.55 -4.11 -7.00
N VAL A 84 9.61 -5.30 -6.40
CA VAL A 84 10.12 -5.49 -5.02
C VAL A 84 11.61 -5.13 -4.94
N ARG A 85 12.42 -5.62 -5.88
CA ARG A 85 13.87 -5.35 -5.93
C ARG A 85 14.17 -3.87 -6.06
N LYS A 86 13.38 -3.15 -6.87
CA LYS A 86 13.58 -1.72 -7.12
C LYS A 86 13.08 -0.84 -5.98
N TYR A 87 11.98 -1.23 -5.33
CA TYR A 87 11.24 -0.32 -4.45
C TYR A 87 10.88 -0.85 -3.05
N GLY A 88 10.90 -2.17 -2.81
CA GLY A 88 10.43 -2.79 -1.56
C GLY A 88 11.48 -2.98 -0.46
N GLY A 89 12.78 -3.05 -0.79
CA GLY A 89 13.87 -3.37 0.15
C GLY A 89 14.30 -2.23 1.09
N ARG A 90 13.36 -1.42 1.59
CA ARG A 90 13.66 -0.20 2.34
C ARG A 90 12.61 0.06 3.41
N ARG A 91 13.01 0.81 4.45
CA ARG A 91 12.06 1.38 5.40
C ARG A 91 11.23 2.45 4.69
N VAL A 92 9.90 2.36 4.86
CA VAL A 92 8.95 3.32 4.31
C VAL A 92 8.15 4.00 5.40
N GLU A 93 7.70 5.21 5.12
CA GLU A 93 6.96 6.06 6.02
C GLU A 93 5.52 5.54 6.12
N VAL A 94 4.97 5.16 4.96
CA VAL A 94 3.60 4.67 4.81
C VAL A 94 3.59 3.42 3.94
N LEU A 95 2.97 2.36 4.44
CA LEU A 95 2.57 1.21 3.63
C LEU A 95 1.12 1.40 3.18
N LEU A 96 0.90 1.52 1.87
CA LEU A 96 -0.44 1.52 1.26
C LEU A 96 -0.83 0.08 0.96
N VAL A 97 -1.98 -0.37 1.47
CA VAL A 97 -2.45 -1.75 1.32
C VAL A 97 -3.78 -1.76 0.55
N GLY A 98 -3.74 -2.22 -0.69
CA GLY A 98 -4.94 -2.52 -1.47
C GLY A 98 -5.54 -3.88 -1.10
N MET A 99 -6.81 -4.11 -1.46
CA MET A 99 -7.48 -5.37 -1.13
C MET A 99 -6.92 -6.56 -1.93
N ASN A 100 -7.03 -6.53 -3.26
CA ASN A 100 -6.57 -7.59 -4.15
C ASN A 100 -6.42 -7.08 -5.61
N PRO A 101 -5.76 -7.83 -6.51
CA PRO A 101 -5.58 -7.41 -7.91
C PRO A 101 -6.89 -7.05 -8.60
N GLY A 102 -6.85 -5.98 -9.40
CA GLY A 102 -7.85 -5.76 -10.43
C GLY A 102 -7.45 -6.43 -11.76
N PRO A 103 -8.42 -6.72 -12.65
CA PRO A 103 -8.22 -7.54 -13.84
C PRO A 103 -7.37 -6.87 -14.95
N PHE A 104 -7.17 -5.55 -14.89
CA PHE A 104 -6.42 -4.79 -15.91
C PHE A 104 -5.20 -4.06 -15.33
N GLY A 105 -4.97 -4.18 -14.02
CA GLY A 105 -3.78 -3.69 -13.31
C GLY A 105 -2.88 -4.86 -12.95
N MET A 106 -2.79 -5.17 -11.65
CA MET A 106 -1.87 -6.19 -11.12
C MET A 106 -2.05 -7.58 -11.75
N ALA A 107 -3.26 -7.97 -12.15
CA ALA A 107 -3.45 -9.24 -12.86
C ALA A 107 -2.75 -9.28 -14.22
N GLN A 108 -2.44 -8.14 -14.83
CA GLN A 108 -1.71 -8.06 -16.09
C GLN A 108 -0.21 -7.90 -15.87
N THR A 109 0.20 -7.22 -14.80
CA THR A 109 1.58 -6.72 -14.66
C THR A 109 2.34 -7.27 -13.47
N GLY A 110 1.67 -7.93 -12.53
CA GLY A 110 2.26 -8.32 -11.25
C GLY A 110 2.46 -7.16 -10.27
N VAL A 111 2.23 -5.90 -10.66
CA VAL A 111 2.46 -4.74 -9.78
C VAL A 111 1.17 -4.26 -9.13
N PRO A 112 1.11 -4.02 -7.79
CA PRO A 112 -0.08 -3.49 -7.12
C PRO A 112 -0.58 -2.20 -7.77
N PHE A 113 -1.89 -2.15 -8.07
CA PHE A 113 -2.52 -1.04 -8.81
C PHE A 113 -1.85 -0.73 -10.17
N GLY A 114 -1.00 -1.60 -10.68
CA GLY A 114 -0.11 -1.30 -11.80
C GLY A 114 -0.74 -1.65 -13.14
N ASP A 115 -1.34 -0.68 -13.82
CA ASP A 115 -1.67 -0.86 -15.24
C ASP A 115 -0.42 -0.81 -16.13
N ASN A 116 -0.54 -1.32 -17.34
CA ASN A 116 0.59 -1.49 -18.25
C ASN A 116 1.40 -0.21 -18.53
N ILE A 117 0.74 0.93 -18.75
CA ILE A 117 1.43 2.18 -19.07
C ILE A 117 2.13 2.73 -17.83
N ILE A 118 1.50 2.70 -16.65
CA ILE A 118 2.15 3.15 -15.42
C ILE A 118 3.38 2.30 -15.11
N VAL A 119 3.23 0.97 -15.20
CA VAL A 119 4.31 0.03 -14.91
C VAL A 119 5.49 0.24 -15.86
N ARG A 120 5.22 0.38 -17.15
CA ARG A 120 6.26 0.60 -18.16
C ARG A 120 6.88 2.00 -18.08
N ASP A 121 6.06 3.04 -18.03
CA ASP A 121 6.51 4.41 -18.30
C ASP A 121 6.87 5.17 -17.02
N PHE A 122 6.17 4.96 -15.91
CA PHE A 122 6.45 5.63 -14.65
C PHE A 122 7.37 4.79 -13.75
N LEU A 123 7.06 3.50 -13.57
CA LEU A 123 7.85 2.60 -12.71
C LEU A 123 9.08 2.03 -13.43
N LYS A 124 9.14 2.10 -14.77
CA LYS A 124 10.22 1.57 -15.60
C LYS A 124 10.47 0.08 -15.31
N ILE A 125 9.40 -0.70 -15.29
CA ILE A 125 9.42 -2.15 -15.11
C ILE A 125 8.90 -2.81 -16.39
N SER A 126 9.60 -3.83 -16.86
CA SER A 126 9.26 -4.57 -18.07
C SER A 126 9.85 -5.97 -18.02
N GLY A 127 9.19 -6.93 -18.66
CA GLY A 127 9.53 -8.33 -18.50
C GLY A 127 8.40 -9.22 -18.97
N LYS A 128 8.64 -10.52 -18.89
CA LYS A 128 7.69 -11.53 -19.33
C LYS A 128 6.53 -11.66 -18.33
N VAL A 129 5.34 -11.89 -18.89
CA VAL A 129 4.16 -12.32 -18.14
C VAL A 129 3.63 -13.58 -18.81
N ASP A 130 3.61 -14.67 -18.06
CA ASP A 130 3.06 -15.95 -18.47
C ASP A 130 1.53 -15.98 -18.33
N SER A 131 0.92 -17.07 -18.79
CA SER A 131 -0.53 -17.26 -18.68
C SER A 131 -0.90 -18.05 -17.42
N PRO A 132 -2.04 -17.73 -16.77
CA PRO A 132 -2.64 -18.60 -15.76
C PRO A 132 -2.97 -19.98 -16.34
N SER A 133 -2.95 -21.02 -15.51
CA SER A 133 -3.29 -22.40 -15.92
C SER A 133 -4.69 -22.53 -16.51
N ALA A 134 -5.66 -21.77 -15.99
CA ALA A 134 -7.00 -21.65 -16.54
C ALA A 134 -7.34 -20.17 -16.71
N THR A 135 -7.75 -19.77 -17.91
CA THR A 135 -8.04 -18.38 -18.25
C THR A 135 -9.48 -18.23 -18.73
N HIS A 136 -10.23 -17.30 -18.15
CA HIS A 136 -11.57 -16.93 -18.60
C HIS A 136 -11.48 -16.12 -19.93
N PRO A 137 -12.27 -16.43 -20.98
CA PRO A 137 -12.15 -15.80 -22.29
C PRO A 137 -12.24 -14.26 -22.32
N LYS A 138 -13.05 -13.66 -21.43
CA LYS A 138 -13.19 -12.19 -21.29
C LYS A 138 -12.12 -11.52 -20.40
N ARG A 139 -11.19 -12.31 -19.86
CA ARG A 139 -10.19 -11.90 -18.85
C ARG A 139 -8.85 -12.56 -19.16
N GLN A 140 -8.44 -12.46 -20.41
CA GLN A 140 -7.13 -12.90 -20.86
C GLN A 140 -6.02 -12.04 -20.24
N ILE A 141 -4.84 -12.65 -20.09
CA ILE A 141 -3.64 -11.98 -19.64
C ILE A 141 -2.79 -11.65 -20.86
N TYR A 142 -2.50 -10.37 -21.04
CA TYR A 142 -1.74 -9.83 -22.17
C TYR A 142 -0.41 -9.20 -21.72
N GLY A 143 -0.12 -9.17 -20.41
CA GLY A 143 1.05 -8.49 -19.91
C GLY A 143 0.98 -6.97 -20.14
N LEU A 144 2.10 -6.40 -20.56
CA LEU A 144 2.19 -4.98 -20.93
C LEU A 144 1.42 -4.62 -22.21
N ASP A 145 1.02 -5.60 -23.01
CA ASP A 145 0.23 -5.38 -24.22
C ASP A 145 -1.29 -5.33 -23.95
N CYS A 146 -1.70 -5.31 -22.68
CA CYS A 146 -3.11 -5.18 -22.31
C CYS A 146 -3.72 -3.91 -22.94
N PRO A 147 -4.77 -4.03 -23.79
CA PRO A 147 -5.38 -2.87 -24.45
C PRO A 147 -6.24 -2.04 -23.49
N ARG A 148 -6.45 -2.53 -22.26
CA ARG A 148 -7.29 -1.91 -21.25
C ARG A 148 -6.44 -1.38 -20.12
N ARG A 149 -6.89 -0.25 -19.58
CA ARG A 149 -6.28 0.40 -18.43
C ARG A 149 -7.15 0.24 -17.19
N GLU A 150 -6.51 0.21 -16.02
CA GLU A 150 -7.20 0.13 -14.73
C GLU A 150 -7.38 1.51 -14.10
N VAL A 151 -8.64 1.96 -13.99
CA VAL A 151 -8.96 3.31 -13.48
C VAL A 151 -8.45 3.55 -12.06
N SER A 152 -8.55 2.54 -11.18
CA SER A 152 -8.04 2.65 -9.80
C SER A 152 -6.54 2.87 -9.78
N GLY A 153 -5.80 2.10 -10.61
CA GLY A 153 -4.36 2.26 -10.79
C GLY A 153 -3.96 3.63 -11.31
N GLN A 154 -4.66 4.11 -12.34
CA GLN A 154 -4.45 5.45 -12.90
C GLN A 154 -4.62 6.55 -11.85
N ARG A 155 -5.64 6.45 -11.00
CA ARG A 155 -5.89 7.47 -9.98
C ARG A 155 -4.81 7.48 -8.92
N LEU A 156 -4.44 6.31 -8.40
CA LEU A 156 -3.46 6.20 -7.34
C LEU A 156 -2.07 6.61 -7.83
N TRP A 157 -1.58 5.99 -8.90
CA TRP A 157 -0.24 6.26 -9.40
C TRP A 157 -0.17 7.61 -10.11
N GLY A 158 -1.24 8.08 -10.75
CA GLY A 158 -1.31 9.42 -11.31
C GLY A 158 -1.28 10.51 -10.23
N TRP A 159 -1.87 10.26 -9.05
CA TRP A 159 -1.67 11.13 -7.89
C TRP A 159 -0.20 11.13 -7.45
N ALA A 160 0.43 9.95 -7.33
CA ALA A 160 1.83 9.84 -6.94
C ALA A 160 2.76 10.55 -7.95
N GLU A 161 2.56 10.35 -9.25
CA GLU A 161 3.30 11.02 -10.31
C GLU A 161 3.13 12.55 -10.24
N LYS A 162 1.91 13.04 -10.03
CA LYS A 162 1.65 14.48 -9.91
C LYS A 162 2.34 15.11 -8.70
N GLN A 163 2.36 14.43 -7.55
CA GLN A 163 2.90 14.98 -6.30
C GLN A 163 4.42 14.81 -6.18
N PHE A 164 4.98 13.72 -6.69
CA PHE A 164 6.39 13.36 -6.46
C PHE A 164 7.25 13.43 -7.73
N HIS A 165 6.63 13.53 -8.91
CA HIS A 165 7.24 13.62 -10.25
C HIS A 165 8.03 12.40 -10.72
N CYS A 166 8.59 11.58 -9.83
CA CYS A 166 9.18 10.29 -10.17
C CYS A 166 8.86 9.22 -9.13
N ALA A 167 8.89 7.97 -9.57
CA ALA A 167 8.56 6.80 -8.77
C ALA A 167 9.49 6.66 -7.56
N GLU A 168 10.78 6.94 -7.71
CA GLU A 168 11.78 6.80 -6.65
C GLU A 168 11.49 7.74 -5.48
N LYS A 169 11.12 9.00 -5.75
CA LYS A 169 10.79 9.97 -4.68
C LYS A 169 9.56 9.56 -3.90
N PHE A 170 8.53 9.07 -4.59
CA PHE A 170 7.34 8.53 -3.95
C PHE A 170 7.68 7.26 -3.16
N LEU A 171 8.32 6.28 -3.80
CA LEU A 171 8.59 4.97 -3.24
C LEU A 171 9.75 4.93 -2.24
N ASN A 172 10.46 6.04 -2.01
CA ASN A 172 11.35 6.20 -0.85
C ASN A 172 10.57 6.43 0.45
N ARG A 173 9.33 6.90 0.36
CA ARG A 173 8.48 7.24 1.51
C ARG A 173 7.24 6.38 1.60
N PHE A 174 6.74 5.89 0.48
CA PHE A 174 5.58 5.01 0.39
C PHE A 174 6.01 3.66 -0.16
N TRP A 175 5.31 2.60 0.19
CA TRP A 175 5.34 1.38 -0.60
C TRP A 175 3.92 0.86 -0.75
N ILE A 176 3.63 0.24 -1.90
CA ILE A 176 2.29 -0.25 -2.21
C ILE A 176 2.32 -1.76 -2.26
N HIS A 177 1.40 -2.38 -1.54
CA HIS A 177 1.24 -3.82 -1.48
C HIS A 177 -0.26 -4.17 -1.55
N ASN A 178 -0.59 -5.40 -1.95
CA ASN A 178 -1.95 -5.91 -1.86
C ASN A 178 -2.04 -6.89 -0.71
N TYR A 179 -3.12 -6.84 0.05
CA TYR A 179 -3.39 -7.78 1.14
C TYR A 179 -3.50 -9.22 0.62
N CYS A 180 -4.33 -9.42 -0.41
CA CYS A 180 -4.53 -10.71 -1.04
C CYS A 180 -4.00 -10.67 -2.48
N PRO A 181 -3.13 -11.61 -2.91
CA PRO A 181 -2.62 -11.63 -4.27
C PRO A 181 -3.61 -12.27 -5.27
N LEU A 182 -4.72 -12.86 -4.82
CA LEU A 182 -5.62 -13.59 -5.71
C LEU A 182 -6.68 -12.70 -6.35
N LEU A 183 -6.99 -12.99 -7.62
CA LEU A 183 -8.16 -12.44 -8.34
C LEU A 183 -9.17 -13.57 -8.55
N PHE A 184 -10.40 -13.38 -8.07
CA PHE A 184 -11.49 -14.33 -8.22
C PHE A 184 -12.50 -13.87 -9.26
N MET A 185 -12.96 -14.80 -10.10
CA MET A 185 -13.97 -14.52 -11.11
C MET A 185 -15.04 -15.60 -11.16
N GLU A 186 -16.27 -15.16 -11.38
CA GLU A 186 -17.40 -16.05 -11.66
C GLU A 186 -17.36 -16.55 -13.11
N ALA A 187 -18.16 -17.56 -13.45
CA ALA A 187 -18.21 -18.15 -14.80
C ALA A 187 -18.56 -17.13 -15.91
N SER A 188 -19.20 -16.01 -15.57
CA SER A 188 -19.51 -14.91 -16.48
C SER A 188 -18.33 -13.97 -16.78
N GLY A 189 -17.23 -14.10 -16.00
CA GLY A 189 -16.09 -13.19 -15.97
C GLY A 189 -16.27 -12.00 -15.02
N LYS A 190 -17.35 -11.98 -14.23
CA LYS A 190 -17.58 -10.97 -13.20
C LYS A 190 -16.54 -11.12 -12.08
N ASN A 191 -15.94 -10.01 -11.68
CA ASN A 191 -15.00 -9.97 -10.55
C ASN A 191 -15.73 -10.29 -9.24
N ARG A 192 -15.12 -11.12 -8.40
CA ARG A 192 -15.56 -11.39 -7.03
C ARG A 192 -14.44 -11.01 -6.08
N THR A 193 -14.76 -10.13 -5.14
CA THR A 193 -13.81 -9.61 -4.17
C THR A 193 -13.76 -10.54 -2.94
N PRO A 194 -12.63 -10.60 -2.20
CA PRO A 194 -12.48 -11.49 -1.04
C PRO A 194 -13.61 -11.37 -0.01
N ASP A 195 -14.13 -10.18 0.24
CA ASP A 195 -15.24 -9.92 1.17
C ASP A 195 -16.54 -10.68 0.81
N LYS A 196 -16.69 -11.04 -0.47
CA LYS A 196 -17.86 -11.77 -1.00
C LYS A 196 -17.68 -13.28 -0.98
N LEU A 197 -16.53 -13.81 -0.58
CA LEU A 197 -16.35 -15.25 -0.44
C LEU A 197 -17.21 -15.79 0.72
N PRO A 198 -17.66 -17.07 0.64
CA PRO A 198 -18.24 -17.77 1.80
C PRO A 198 -17.34 -17.61 3.02
N ALA A 199 -17.93 -17.46 4.21
CA ALA A 199 -17.19 -17.10 5.42
C ALA A 199 -16.04 -18.08 5.73
N ASN A 200 -16.27 -19.39 5.56
CA ASN A 200 -15.28 -20.43 5.77
C ASN A 200 -14.10 -20.36 4.78
N GLU A 201 -14.36 -20.04 3.51
CA GLU A 201 -13.31 -19.87 2.50
C GLU A 201 -12.53 -18.57 2.74
N ARG A 202 -13.24 -17.51 3.12
CA ARG A 202 -12.66 -16.21 3.43
C ARG A 202 -11.74 -16.27 4.64
N GLU A 203 -12.14 -16.96 5.72
CA GLU A 203 -11.34 -17.10 6.93
C GLU A 203 -10.00 -17.82 6.67
N LEU A 204 -10.03 -18.88 5.86
CA LEU A 204 -8.81 -19.58 5.44
C LEU A 204 -7.90 -18.67 4.61
N LEU A 205 -8.47 -17.95 3.64
CA LEU A 205 -7.74 -16.97 2.82
C LEU A 205 -7.10 -15.87 3.68
N GLU A 206 -7.88 -15.27 4.58
CA GLU A 206 -7.44 -14.18 5.45
C GLU A 206 -6.37 -14.65 6.43
N THR A 207 -6.44 -15.89 6.91
CA THR A 207 -5.39 -16.48 7.76
C THR A 207 -4.03 -16.45 7.06
N CYS A 208 -3.96 -16.92 5.81
CA CYS A 208 -2.74 -16.89 5.01
C CYS A 208 -2.27 -15.44 4.74
N CYS A 209 -3.17 -14.57 4.30
CA CYS A 209 -2.84 -13.19 3.96
C CYS A 209 -2.41 -12.37 5.19
N ASN A 210 -3.04 -12.58 6.35
CA ASN A 210 -2.67 -11.92 7.61
C ASN A 210 -1.24 -12.29 8.03
N LYS A 211 -0.89 -13.58 7.98
CA LYS A 211 0.46 -14.07 8.28
C LYS A 211 1.50 -13.35 7.42
N ALA A 212 1.29 -13.28 6.11
CA ALA A 212 2.20 -12.63 5.17
C ALA A 212 2.28 -11.11 5.38
N LEU A 213 1.15 -10.43 5.57
CA LEU A 213 1.13 -8.98 5.80
C LEU A 213 1.81 -8.61 7.11
N ILE A 214 1.58 -9.36 8.20
CA ILE A 214 2.25 -9.13 9.49
C ILE A 214 3.76 -9.30 9.35
N ALA A 215 4.22 -10.36 8.68
CA ALA A 215 5.65 -10.58 8.42
C ALA A 215 6.26 -9.41 7.63
N THR A 216 5.55 -8.94 6.59
CA THR A 216 5.96 -7.80 5.76
C THR A 216 6.04 -6.51 6.57
N ILE A 217 5.04 -6.20 7.39
CA ILE A 217 5.01 -5.02 8.27
C ILE A 217 6.15 -5.08 9.29
N ASN A 218 6.39 -6.23 9.91
CA ASN A 218 7.49 -6.41 10.86
C ASN A 218 8.86 -6.23 10.23
N LEU A 219 9.01 -6.61 8.95
CA LEU A 219 10.25 -6.44 8.20
C LEU A 219 10.50 -4.98 7.82
N ILE A 220 9.53 -4.32 7.18
CA ILE A 220 9.73 -2.96 6.65
C ILE A 220 9.52 -1.86 7.71
N GLN A 221 8.83 -2.20 8.80
CA GLN A 221 8.51 -1.34 9.95
C GLN A 221 7.99 0.05 9.55
N PRO A 222 6.84 0.11 8.83
CA PRO A 222 6.30 1.38 8.39
C PRO A 222 5.75 2.17 9.58
N ARG A 223 5.80 3.50 9.53
CA ARG A 223 5.21 4.34 10.58
C ARG A 223 3.69 4.30 10.55
N LEU A 224 3.12 4.19 9.36
CA LEU A 224 1.68 4.14 9.13
C LEU A 224 1.34 3.05 8.11
N VAL A 225 0.24 2.33 8.35
CA VAL A 225 -0.39 1.46 7.36
C VAL A 225 -1.73 2.07 6.98
N VAL A 226 -2.01 2.23 5.69
CA VAL A 226 -3.26 2.81 5.18
C VAL A 226 -3.92 1.81 4.24
N GLY A 227 -5.14 1.38 4.58
CA GLY A 227 -6.01 0.64 3.67
C GLY A 227 -6.57 1.56 2.58
N VAL A 228 -6.47 1.13 1.32
CA VAL A 228 -6.86 1.89 0.12
C VAL A 228 -8.23 1.49 -0.40
#